data_AF-A0A2D6TJF0-F1
#
_entry.id   AF-A0A2D6TJF0-F1
#
_cell.length_a   1.000
_cell.length_b   1.000
_cell.length_c   1.000
_cell.angle_alpha   90.00
_cell.angle_beta   90.00
_cell.angle_gamma   90.00
#
_symmetry.space_group_name_H-M   'P 1'
#
loop_
_entity.id
_entity.type
_entity.pdbx_description
1 polymer ?
#
loop_
_entity_poly.entity_id
_entity_poly.type
_entity_poly.pdbx_seq_one_letter_code
_entity_poly.pdbx_strand_id
1 'polypeptide(L)'
;MKKTFVLIFLISMVLLVSLIGLRNLEEKKNYQGKATLVIITLGETIQEEVDIGGLSVLDILNKNHDIKTLQTPTSKRLTCIDGVCAKGGFWWQFFVNEELVLSSVDKYYPKEGEIILLEYGEEE
;
A
#
# COMPACT_ATOMS: atom_id res chain seq x y z
N MET A 1 7.32 -50.86 -14.47
CA MET A 1 6.90 -50.03 -13.33
C MET A 1 7.83 -48.86 -12.99
N LYS A 2 9.17 -49.01 -12.97
CA LYS A 2 10.08 -47.89 -12.59
C LYS A 2 10.07 -46.68 -13.54
N LYS A 3 9.99 -46.87 -14.86
CA LYS A 3 10.07 -45.78 -15.86
C LYS A 3 8.83 -44.88 -15.89
N THR A 4 7.64 -45.45 -15.73
CA THR A 4 6.37 -44.70 -15.68
C THR A 4 6.26 -43.86 -14.41
N PHE A 5 6.72 -44.36 -13.26
CA PHE A 5 6.76 -43.59 -12.01
C PHE A 5 7.69 -42.37 -12.09
N VAL A 6 8.87 -42.53 -12.70
CA VAL A 6 9.82 -41.42 -12.90
C VAL A 6 9.24 -40.34 -13.82
N LEU A 7 8.54 -40.75 -14.88
CA LEU A 7 7.92 -39.81 -15.82
C LEU A 7 6.79 -39.00 -15.17
N ILE A 8 5.92 -39.65 -14.38
CA ILE A 8 4.84 -38.96 -13.64
C ILE A 8 5.42 -38.00 -12.60
N PHE A 9 6.50 -38.39 -11.91
CA PHE A 9 7.17 -37.54 -10.93
C PHE A 9 7.79 -36.29 -11.58
N LEU A 10 8.43 -36.44 -12.75
CA LEU A 10 8.98 -35.30 -13.50
C LEU A 10 7.88 -34.34 -14.00
N ILE A 11 6.77 -34.87 -14.51
CA ILE A 11 5.64 -34.04 -14.97
C ILE A 11 5.03 -33.28 -13.79
N SER A 12 4.82 -33.94 -12.65
CA SER A 12 4.35 -33.32 -11.41
C SER A 12 5.27 -32.18 -10.96
N MET A 13 6.59 -32.40 -11.00
CA MET A 13 7.59 -31.41 -10.59
C MET A 13 7.59 -30.19 -11.51
N VAL A 14 7.44 -30.38 -12.83
CA VAL A 14 7.33 -29.26 -13.80
C VAL A 14 6.05 -28.46 -13.58
N LEU A 15 4.93 -29.13 -13.32
CA LEU A 15 3.65 -28.46 -13.02
C LEU A 15 3.76 -27.62 -11.75
N LEU A 16 4.35 -28.16 -10.67
CA LEU A 16 4.58 -27.44 -9.41
C LEU A 16 5.43 -26.16 -9.62
N VAL A 17 6.52 -26.25 -10.39
CA VAL A 17 7.37 -25.08 -10.69
C VAL A 17 6.62 -24.03 -11.51
N SER A 18 5.76 -24.45 -12.45
CA SER A 18 4.95 -23.51 -13.26
C SER A 18 3.92 -22.74 -12.42
N LEU A 19 3.28 -23.40 -11.46
CA LEU A 19 2.30 -22.80 -10.54
C LEU A 19 2.96 -21.74 -9.63
N ILE A 20 4.17 -22.02 -9.15
CA ILE A 20 4.94 -21.05 -8.32
C ILE A 20 5.32 -19.83 -9.17
N GLY A 21 5.75 -20.03 -10.41
CA GLY A 21 6.09 -18.93 -11.32
C GLY A 21 4.91 -18.00 -11.63
N LEU A 22 3.72 -18.56 -11.86
CA LEU A 22 2.49 -17.79 -12.10
C LEU A 22 2.08 -16.94 -10.89
N ARG A 23 2.13 -17.51 -9.68
CA ARG A 23 1.80 -16.78 -8.43
C ARG A 23 2.71 -15.57 -8.20
N ASN A 24 4.01 -15.72 -8.42
CA ASN A 24 4.97 -14.62 -8.27
C ASN A 24 4.74 -13.49 -9.28
N LEU A 25 4.26 -13.81 -10.49
CA LEU A 25 3.91 -12.83 -11.52
C LEU A 25 2.65 -12.05 -11.15
N GLU A 26 1.66 -12.74 -10.57
CA GLU A 26 0.41 -12.14 -10.12
C GLU A 26 0.63 -11.20 -8.93
N GLU A 27 1.44 -11.60 -7.94
CA GLU A 27 1.83 -10.73 -6.82
C GLU A 27 2.55 -9.47 -7.32
N LYS A 28 3.52 -9.59 -8.23
CA LYS A 28 4.23 -8.42 -8.78
C LYS A 28 3.32 -7.49 -9.57
N LYS A 29 2.35 -8.02 -10.30
CA LYS A 29 1.35 -7.19 -10.98
C LYS A 29 0.46 -6.45 -9.99
N ASN A 30 0.14 -7.08 -8.86
CA ASN A 30 -0.75 -6.51 -7.86
C ASN A 30 -0.19 -5.21 -7.24
N TYR A 31 1.13 -5.07 -7.16
CA TYR A 31 1.79 -3.83 -6.73
C TYR A 31 2.06 -2.85 -7.87
N GLN A 32 1.49 -3.06 -9.05
CA GLN A 32 1.56 -2.16 -10.21
C GLN A 32 0.15 -1.73 -10.58
N GLY A 33 0.01 -0.59 -11.26
CA GLY A 33 -1.31 -0.05 -11.61
C GLY A 33 -1.67 1.16 -10.76
N LYS A 34 -2.94 1.28 -10.39
CA LYS A 34 -3.49 2.48 -9.76
C LYS A 34 -4.30 2.17 -8.51
N ALA A 35 -4.34 3.14 -7.59
CA ALA A 35 -5.17 3.14 -6.40
C ALA A 35 -5.93 4.46 -6.30
N THR A 36 -6.99 4.49 -5.49
CA THR A 36 -7.68 5.74 -5.16
C THR A 36 -7.05 6.31 -3.89
N LEU A 37 -6.57 7.55 -3.94
CA LEU A 37 -6.14 8.30 -2.77
C LEU A 37 -7.26 9.27 -2.36
N VAL A 38 -7.67 9.20 -1.11
CA VAL A 38 -8.63 10.10 -0.48
C VAL A 38 -7.94 10.81 0.68
N ILE A 39 -7.95 12.14 0.67
CA ILE A 39 -7.44 12.97 1.76
C ILE A 39 -8.62 13.79 2.30
N ILE A 40 -8.95 13.58 3.56
CA ILE A 40 -10.03 14.29 4.25
C ILE A 40 -9.40 15.23 5.28
N THR A 41 -9.78 16.50 5.18
CA THR A 41 -9.52 17.53 6.19
C THR A 41 -10.85 18.05 6.74
N LEU A 42 -10.80 18.97 7.71
CA LEU A 42 -12.02 19.55 8.30
C LEU A 42 -12.86 20.38 7.30
N GLY A 43 -12.29 20.83 6.18
CA GLY A 43 -12.96 21.70 5.22
C GLY A 43 -12.97 21.21 3.77
N GLU A 44 -12.21 20.15 3.47
CA GLU A 44 -12.00 19.68 2.11
C GLU A 44 -11.80 18.17 2.08
N THR A 45 -12.34 17.55 1.03
CA THR A 45 -12.04 16.17 0.64
C THR A 45 -11.45 16.19 -0.76
N ILE A 46 -10.23 15.66 -0.87
CA ILE A 46 -9.55 15.44 -2.15
C ILE A 46 -9.66 13.95 -2.46
N GLN A 47 -10.07 13.62 -3.69
CA GLN A 47 -10.08 12.26 -4.19
C GLN A 47 -9.41 12.22 -5.56
N GLU A 48 -8.39 11.39 -5.71
CA GLU A 48 -7.65 11.25 -6.95
C GLU A 48 -7.20 9.81 -7.19
N GLU A 49 -6.87 9.52 -8.45
CA GLU A 49 -6.32 8.23 -8.86
C GLU A 49 -4.80 8.37 -8.97
N VAL A 50 -4.05 7.52 -8.27
CA VAL A 50 -2.59 7.59 -8.17
C VAL A 50 -1.93 6.32 -8.69
N ASP A 51 -0.82 6.48 -9.40
CA ASP A 51 0.01 5.34 -9.83
C ASP A 51 0.76 4.76 -8.63
N ILE A 52 0.53 3.48 -8.30
CA ILE A 52 1.15 2.84 -7.14
C ILE A 52 2.57 2.35 -7.43
N GLY A 53 2.84 1.81 -8.62
CA GLY A 53 4.20 1.52 -9.12
C GLY A 53 5.15 0.75 -8.19
N GLY A 54 4.65 0.03 -7.19
CA GLY A 54 5.44 -0.65 -6.15
C GLY A 54 6.03 0.31 -5.10
N LEU A 55 5.51 1.53 -5.02
CA LEU A 55 5.90 2.56 -4.07
C LEU A 55 5.16 2.39 -2.75
N SER A 56 5.75 2.92 -1.66
CA SER A 56 5.02 3.06 -0.40
C SER A 56 3.97 4.17 -0.49
N VAL A 57 2.97 4.16 0.39
CA VAL A 57 2.00 5.28 0.49
C VAL A 57 2.72 6.60 0.72
N LEU A 58 3.78 6.61 1.54
CA LEU A 58 4.57 7.82 1.77
C LEU A 58 5.19 8.36 0.47
N ASP A 59 5.76 7.50 -0.36
CA ASP A 59 6.38 7.90 -1.62
C ASP A 59 5.34 8.39 -2.64
N ILE A 60 4.16 7.76 -2.66
CA ILE A 60 3.01 8.21 -3.46
C ILE A 60 2.59 9.61 -3.02
N LEU A 61 2.45 9.86 -1.72
CA LEU A 61 2.11 11.19 -1.21
C LEU A 61 3.18 12.22 -1.57
N ASN A 62 4.46 11.90 -1.36
CA ASN A 62 5.56 12.83 -1.64
C ASN A 62 5.70 13.18 -3.13
N LYS A 63 5.17 12.35 -4.03
CA LYS A 63 5.14 12.61 -5.48
C LYS A 63 4.04 13.60 -5.87
N ASN A 64 2.90 13.57 -5.17
CA ASN A 64 1.69 14.29 -5.56
C ASN A 64 1.34 15.49 -4.65
N HIS A 65 1.86 15.51 -3.41
CA HIS A 65 1.53 16.49 -2.38
C HIS A 65 2.79 17.02 -1.66
N ASP A 66 2.70 18.21 -1.06
CA ASP A 66 3.73 18.70 -0.14
C ASP A 66 3.51 18.08 1.25
N ILE A 67 4.42 17.19 1.65
CA ILE A 67 4.29 16.48 2.93
C ILE A 67 5.40 16.81 3.90
N LYS A 68 5.08 16.68 5.19
CA LYS A 68 6.08 16.67 6.27
C LYS A 68 5.94 15.40 7.07
N THR A 69 7.08 14.88 7.51
CA THR A 69 7.16 13.68 8.34
C THR A 69 8.03 13.90 9.56
N LEU A 70 7.73 13.18 10.63
CA LEU A 70 8.59 13.02 11.79
C LEU A 70 9.22 11.63 11.76
N GLN A 71 10.55 11.57 11.74
CA GLN A 71 11.29 10.31 11.88
C GLN A 71 11.16 9.79 13.32
N THR A 72 10.67 8.57 13.47
CA THR A 72 10.68 7.81 14.72
C THR A 72 11.78 6.73 14.65
N PRO A 73 12.12 6.03 15.75
CA PRO A 73 13.10 4.95 15.71
C PRO A 73 12.75 3.82 14.73
N THR A 74 11.46 3.65 14.40
CA THR A 74 11.00 2.51 13.60
C THR A 74 10.25 2.89 12.33
N SER A 75 9.79 4.13 12.15
CA SER A 75 9.01 4.56 10.97
C SER A 75 9.06 6.07 10.74
N LYS A 76 8.49 6.52 9.64
CA LYS A 76 8.21 7.94 9.36
C LYS A 76 6.73 8.23 9.59
N ARG A 77 6.42 9.00 10.63
CA ARG A 77 5.06 9.45 10.91
C ARG A 77 4.73 10.65 10.03
N LEU A 78 3.64 10.58 9.28
CA LEU A 78 3.09 11.72 8.55
C LEU A 78 2.61 12.80 9.53
N THR A 79 3.01 14.05 9.32
CA THR A 79 2.63 15.18 10.18
C THR A 79 1.93 16.30 9.44
N CYS A 80 2.18 16.48 8.13
CA CYS A 80 1.44 17.44 7.32
C CYS A 80 1.21 16.92 5.90
N ILE A 81 0.09 17.33 5.30
CA ILE A 81 -0.19 17.25 3.86
C ILE A 81 -0.68 18.64 3.41
N ASP A 82 -0.10 19.21 2.37
CA ASP A 82 -0.49 20.47 1.73
C ASP A 82 -0.76 21.62 2.72
N GLY A 83 0.12 21.72 3.73
CA GLY A 83 0.03 22.76 4.77
C GLY A 83 -0.91 22.45 5.94
N VAL A 84 -1.75 21.41 5.86
CA VAL A 84 -2.59 20.95 6.98
C VAL A 84 -1.75 20.04 7.89
N CYS A 85 -1.46 20.53 9.09
CA CYS A 85 -0.51 19.90 10.01
C CYS A 85 -1.17 19.40 11.31
N ALA A 86 -0.79 18.19 11.73
CA ALA A 86 -1.10 17.62 13.03
C ALA A 86 -0.49 18.48 14.16
N LYS A 87 -1.35 18.99 15.05
CA LYS A 87 -0.99 19.79 16.23
C LYS A 87 -2.05 19.61 17.31
N GLY A 88 -1.63 19.66 18.58
CA GLY A 88 -2.55 19.45 19.71
C GLY A 88 -3.12 18.03 19.70
N GLY A 89 -4.44 17.90 19.86
CA GLY A 89 -5.16 16.62 19.80
C GLY A 89 -5.48 16.13 18.39
N PHE A 90 -5.00 16.80 17.33
CA PHE A 90 -5.25 16.42 15.95
C PHE A 90 -4.11 15.61 15.33
N TRP A 91 -4.46 14.63 14.51
CA TRP A 91 -3.54 13.74 13.81
C TRP A 91 -4.07 13.27 12.45
N TRP A 92 -3.20 12.62 11.68
CA TRP A 92 -3.57 11.93 10.44
C TRP A 92 -3.79 10.45 10.73
N GLN A 93 -5.02 9.99 10.55
CA GLN A 93 -5.40 8.57 10.59
C GLN A 93 -5.22 7.97 9.19
N PHE A 94 -4.87 6.69 9.13
CA PHE A 94 -4.57 6.00 7.88
C PHE A 94 -5.41 4.73 7.77
N PHE A 95 -6.22 4.67 6.71
CA PHE A 95 -7.09 3.55 6.39
C PHE A 95 -6.79 3.02 5.00
N VAL A 96 -7.06 1.74 4.79
CA VAL A 96 -7.11 1.12 3.46
C VAL A 96 -8.40 0.33 3.36
N ASN A 97 -9.19 0.60 2.31
CA ASN A 97 -10.52 0.00 2.12
C ASN A 97 -11.39 0.07 3.38
N GLU A 98 -11.45 1.26 4.00
CA GLU A 98 -12.24 1.55 5.22
C GLU A 98 -11.72 0.87 6.51
N GLU A 99 -10.63 0.10 6.44
CA GLU A 99 -10.02 -0.54 7.62
C GLU A 99 -8.83 0.27 8.15
N LEU A 100 -8.77 0.48 9.47
CA LEU A 100 -7.66 1.18 10.11
C LEU A 100 -6.36 0.37 9.95
N VAL A 101 -5.33 1.01 9.41
CA VAL A 101 -4.04 0.39 9.19
C VAL A 101 -3.09 0.72 10.33
N LEU A 102 -2.61 -0.32 11.02
CA LEU A 102 -1.66 -0.17 12.13
C LEU A 102 -0.20 0.07 11.66
N SER A 103 0.09 -0.15 10.38
CA SER A 103 1.40 0.18 9.81
C SER A 103 1.50 1.65 9.41
N SER A 104 2.66 2.25 9.60
CA SER A 104 2.94 3.62 9.11
C SER A 104 2.94 3.68 7.57
N VAL A 105 2.61 4.86 7.02
CA VAL A 105 2.50 5.09 5.56
C VAL A 105 3.80 4.84 4.79
N ASP A 106 4.96 4.89 5.43
CA ASP A 106 6.27 4.56 4.84
C ASP A 106 6.53 3.06 4.70
N LYS A 107 5.64 2.22 5.24
CA LYS A 107 5.77 0.76 5.24
C LYS A 107 4.64 0.04 4.52
N TYR A 108 3.58 0.76 4.16
CA TYR A 108 2.46 0.18 3.44
C TYR A 108 2.66 0.36 1.94
N TYR A 109 2.52 -0.75 1.20
CA TYR A 109 2.60 -0.79 -0.25
C TYR A 109 1.21 -1.17 -0.78
N PRO A 110 0.48 -0.20 -1.36
CA PRO A 110 -0.86 -0.44 -1.83
C PRO A 110 -0.88 -1.37 -3.03
N LYS A 111 -2.01 -2.04 -3.19
CA LYS A 111 -2.34 -2.93 -4.29
C LYS A 111 -3.26 -2.24 -5.29
N GLU A 112 -3.29 -2.77 -6.51
CA GLU A 112 -4.15 -2.28 -7.57
C GLU A 112 -5.62 -2.28 -7.11
N GLY A 113 -6.28 -1.14 -7.29
CA GLY A 113 -7.69 -0.95 -6.96
C GLY A 113 -8.00 -0.65 -5.49
N GLU A 114 -7.01 -0.61 -4.59
CA GLU A 114 -7.26 -0.23 -3.20
C GLU A 114 -7.62 1.25 -3.05
N ILE A 115 -8.35 1.56 -1.98
CA ILE A 115 -8.67 2.92 -1.55
C ILE A 115 -7.79 3.24 -0.34
N ILE A 116 -6.88 4.19 -0.49
CA ILE A 116 -6.01 4.74 0.55
C ILE A 116 -6.70 5.98 1.09
N LEU A 117 -7.06 5.99 2.37
CA LEU A 117 -7.70 7.13 3.02
C LEU A 117 -6.79 7.70 4.12
N LEU A 118 -6.55 9.00 4.05
CA LEU A 118 -5.87 9.78 5.08
C LEU A 118 -6.84 10.83 5.63
N GLU A 119 -7.20 10.68 6.90
CA GLU A 119 -8.19 11.53 7.54
C GLU A 119 -7.55 12.37 8.65
N TYR A 120 -7.73 13.68 8.57
CA TYR A 120 -7.30 14.61 9.61
C TYR A 120 -8.43 14.83 10.61
N GLY A 121 -8.21 14.39 11.84
CA GLY A 121 -9.22 14.46 12.90
C GLY A 121 -8.60 14.45 14.30
N GLU A 122 -9.45 14.45 15.31
CA GLU A 122 -9.05 14.24 16.70
C GLU A 122 -8.78 12.75 16.97
N GLU A 123 -8.01 12.44 18.01
CA GLU A 123 -7.90 11.08 18.54
C GLU A 123 -9.17 10.77 19.35
N GLU A 124 -10.05 9.92 18.82
CA GLU A 124 -11.27 9.43 19.52
C GLU A 124 -10.96 8.52 20.72
#